data_AF-A0A962PBQ7-F1
#
_entry.id   AF-A0A962PBQ7-F1
#
_cell.length_a   1.000
_cell.length_b   1.000
_cell.length_c   1.000
_cell.angle_alpha   90.00
_cell.angle_beta   90.00
_cell.angle_gamma   90.00
#
_symmetry.space_group_name_H-M   'P 1'
#
loop_
_entity.id
_entity.type
_entity.pdbx_description
1 polymer ?
#
loop_
_entity_poly.entity_id
_entity_poly.type
_entity_poly.pdbx_seq_one_letter_code
_entity_poly.pdbx_strand_id
1 'polypeptide(L)'
;FYGSGGAGGDVSGDSSGDGFAGDGSAVSNGGIDTEILLTDPYGDLYARIANDLLAVRDSLSHDELVNISRVSQMLYAADLSPETFNRTLVTDADGRRRVVSLMAEDDPMLRRVGEMRLRHYLFIDTVDDYYQSLYAEMQPLYDLWRSYSREQILETRERAPGSRDLGNGSGIQALTQSYNRYKWARIYEQEFAGLAQGFNNEIAPAILDLNRRVHGLSGSLEEQYTQWREILRQLFELETGQELSTTE
;
A
#
# COMPACT_ATOMS: atom_id res chain seq x y z
N PHE A 1 45.25 -13.78 -17.37
CA PHE A 1 46.00 -14.91 -16.77
C PHE A 1 45.48 -15.12 -15.36
N TYR A 2 44.53 -16.04 -15.18
CA TYR A 2 44.37 -16.73 -13.91
C TYR A 2 43.96 -18.17 -14.23
N GLY A 3 44.69 -19.09 -13.60
CA GLY A 3 44.67 -20.52 -13.86
C GLY A 3 43.56 -21.24 -13.12
N SER A 4 43.27 -22.41 -13.69
CA SER A 4 42.36 -23.47 -13.26
C SER A 4 42.74 -24.13 -11.94
N GLY A 5 41.73 -24.63 -11.23
CA GLY A 5 41.87 -25.63 -10.15
C GLY A 5 40.49 -26.00 -9.59
N GLY A 6 39.90 -27.08 -10.10
CA GLY A 6 38.58 -27.58 -9.67
C GLY A 6 38.64 -28.51 -8.46
N ALA A 7 37.48 -28.69 -7.83
CA ALA A 7 37.12 -29.89 -7.07
C ALA A 7 35.59 -29.98 -7.07
N GLY A 8 35.08 -31.13 -7.52
CA GLY A 8 33.66 -31.45 -7.53
C GLY A 8 33.14 -31.80 -6.14
N GLY A 9 31.87 -31.51 -5.93
CA GLY A 9 31.08 -31.96 -4.80
C GLY A 9 29.62 -31.98 -5.24
N ASP A 10 29.12 -33.17 -5.56
CA ASP A 10 27.72 -33.47 -5.79
C ASP A 10 26.90 -33.04 -4.56
N VAL A 11 25.90 -32.18 -4.76
CA VAL A 11 24.78 -32.01 -3.86
C VAL A 11 23.52 -31.97 -4.70
N SER A 12 22.88 -33.13 -4.81
CA SER A 12 21.52 -33.27 -5.32
C SER A 12 20.56 -32.51 -4.40
N GLY A 13 20.13 -31.32 -4.85
CA GLY A 13 19.06 -30.54 -4.25
C GLY A 13 17.95 -30.37 -5.28
N ASP A 14 16.90 -31.17 -5.14
CA ASP A 14 15.64 -31.06 -5.87
C ASP A 14 15.05 -29.66 -5.62
N SER A 15 15.11 -28.80 -6.64
CA SER A 15 14.36 -27.55 -6.72
C SER A 15 13.41 -27.70 -7.91
N SER A 16 12.24 -28.26 -7.62
CA SER A 16 11.09 -28.25 -8.49
C SER A 16 10.62 -26.80 -8.66
N GLY A 17 11.28 -26.07 -9.55
CA GLY A 17 10.79 -24.83 -10.14
C GLY A 17 10.00 -25.17 -11.38
N ASP A 18 8.67 -25.21 -11.27
CA ASP A 18 7.76 -25.20 -12.42
C ASP A 18 7.83 -23.82 -13.09
N GLY A 19 8.93 -23.58 -13.81
CA GLY A 19 9.02 -22.53 -14.80
C GLY A 19 8.09 -22.88 -15.95
N PHE A 20 7.01 -22.13 -16.10
CA PHE A 20 6.03 -22.29 -17.17
C PHE A 20 6.72 -22.05 -18.53
N ALA A 21 7.19 -23.14 -19.16
CA ALA A 21 7.61 -23.14 -20.55
C ALA A 21 6.37 -22.92 -21.43
N GLY A 22 6.20 -21.70 -21.92
CA GLY A 22 5.14 -21.33 -22.84
C GLY A 22 5.22 -22.12 -24.15
N ASP A 23 4.29 -23.05 -24.35
CA ASP A 23 4.02 -23.65 -25.65
C ASP A 23 3.31 -22.61 -26.54
N GLY A 24 4.01 -22.17 -27.58
CA GLY A 24 3.62 -21.14 -28.53
C GLY A 24 2.58 -21.58 -29.55
N SER A 25 1.42 -22.07 -29.10
CA SER A 25 0.24 -22.14 -29.98
C SER A 25 -0.54 -20.84 -29.88
N ALA A 26 -0.24 -19.94 -30.83
CA ALA A 26 -0.99 -18.72 -31.10
C ALA A 26 -2.45 -19.06 -31.46
N VAL A 27 -3.31 -19.10 -30.43
CA VAL A 27 -4.74 -18.91 -30.62
C VAL A 27 -4.90 -17.44 -30.96
N SER A 28 -5.31 -17.14 -32.19
CA SER A 28 -5.70 -15.80 -32.63
C SER A 28 -6.93 -15.35 -31.84
N ASN A 29 -6.70 -14.84 -30.63
CA ASN A 29 -7.72 -14.14 -29.88
C ASN A 29 -7.86 -12.75 -30.51
N GLY A 30 -9.10 -12.36 -30.83
CA GLY A 30 -9.42 -11.00 -31.24
C GLY A 30 -8.74 -10.02 -30.29
N GLY A 31 -7.98 -9.10 -30.87
CA GLY A 31 -7.08 -8.21 -30.15
C GLY A 31 -7.78 -7.62 -28.95
N ILE A 32 -7.31 -7.97 -27.75
CA ILE A 32 -7.51 -7.08 -26.62
C ILE A 32 -6.67 -5.87 -26.97
N ASP A 33 -7.33 -4.76 -27.28
CA ASP A 33 -6.67 -3.48 -27.50
C ASP A 33 -5.77 -3.24 -26.30
N THR A 34 -4.46 -3.33 -26.51
CA THR A 34 -3.45 -3.24 -25.44
C THR A 34 -3.52 -1.89 -24.74
N GLU A 35 -4.13 -0.90 -25.40
CA GLU A 35 -4.44 0.43 -24.91
C GLU A 35 -5.50 0.44 -23.78
N ILE A 36 -6.47 -0.50 -23.78
CA ILE A 36 -7.49 -0.64 -22.72
C ILE A 36 -6.90 -1.29 -21.45
N LEU A 37 -5.79 -2.03 -21.60
CA LEU A 37 -5.05 -2.66 -20.51
C LEU A 37 -4.11 -1.70 -19.77
N LEU A 38 -4.05 -0.42 -20.16
CA LEU A 38 -3.05 0.54 -19.63
C LEU A 38 -3.65 1.76 -18.91
N THR A 39 -4.98 1.92 -18.90
CA THR A 39 -5.63 3.07 -18.25
C THR A 39 -6.29 2.64 -16.94
N ASP A 40 -5.84 3.22 -15.82
CA ASP A 40 -6.47 3.02 -14.50
C ASP A 40 -7.95 3.45 -14.56
N PRO A 41 -8.92 2.54 -14.37
CA PRO A 41 -10.34 2.85 -14.46
C PRO A 41 -10.82 3.85 -13.39
N TYR A 42 -10.05 4.06 -12.32
CA TYR A 42 -10.37 4.98 -11.22
C TYR A 42 -9.54 6.27 -11.26
N GLY A 43 -8.66 6.45 -12.26
CA GLY A 43 -7.82 7.65 -12.38
C GLY A 43 -8.62 8.96 -12.31
N ASP A 44 -9.75 9.02 -13.02
CA ASP A 44 -10.67 10.17 -12.98
C ASP A 44 -11.26 10.44 -11.60
N LEU A 45 -11.55 9.39 -10.82
CA LEU A 45 -12.09 9.53 -9.47
C LEU A 45 -11.02 10.09 -8.54
N TYR A 46 -9.80 9.55 -8.60
CA TYR A 46 -8.66 10.06 -7.81
C TYR A 46 -8.35 11.52 -8.15
N ALA A 47 -8.37 11.87 -9.44
CA ALA A 47 -8.18 13.25 -9.88
C ALA A 47 -9.27 14.19 -9.35
N ARG A 48 -10.55 13.76 -9.33
CA ARG A 48 -11.65 14.55 -8.75
C ARG A 48 -11.45 14.77 -7.25
N ILE A 49 -11.13 13.71 -6.50
CA ILE A 49 -10.87 13.81 -5.05
C ILE A 49 -9.72 14.79 -4.79
N ALA A 50 -8.61 14.67 -5.53
CA ALA A 50 -7.47 15.57 -5.38
C ALA A 50 -7.83 17.03 -5.69
N ASN A 51 -8.62 17.27 -6.75
CA ASN A 51 -9.09 18.61 -7.11
C ASN A 51 -10.07 19.18 -6.08
N ASP A 52 -10.93 18.36 -5.48
CA ASP A 52 -11.85 18.80 -4.43
C ASP A 52 -11.09 19.19 -3.16
N LEU A 53 -10.09 18.40 -2.75
CA LEU A 53 -9.21 18.73 -1.63
C LEU A 53 -8.43 20.04 -1.90
N LEU A 54 -7.95 20.22 -3.13
CA LEU A 54 -7.27 21.44 -3.57
C LEU A 54 -8.21 22.65 -3.50
N ALA A 55 -9.43 22.53 -4.00
CA ALA A 55 -10.43 23.61 -3.96
C ALA A 55 -10.79 24.02 -2.53
N VAL A 56 -10.92 23.05 -1.61
CA VAL A 56 -11.13 23.33 -0.18
C VAL A 56 -9.93 24.07 0.39
N ARG A 57 -8.70 23.58 0.17
CA ARG A 57 -7.48 24.23 0.64
C ARG A 57 -7.39 25.68 0.14
N ASP A 58 -7.68 25.93 -1.13
CA ASP A 58 -7.59 27.25 -1.74
C ASP A 58 -8.68 28.22 -1.27
N SER A 59 -9.77 27.69 -0.70
CA SER A 59 -10.80 28.50 -0.04
C SER A 59 -10.41 28.96 1.38
N LEU A 60 -9.38 28.35 1.98
CA LEU A 60 -8.92 28.68 3.33
C LEU A 60 -7.94 29.85 3.31
N SER A 61 -8.07 30.73 4.31
CA SER A 61 -7.09 31.79 4.57
C SER A 61 -5.75 31.22 5.05
N HIS A 62 -4.70 32.03 4.95
CA HIS A 62 -3.39 31.67 5.48
C HIS A 62 -3.43 31.29 6.97
N ASP A 63 -4.18 32.05 7.77
CA ASP A 63 -4.32 31.81 9.21
C ASP A 63 -5.04 30.49 9.50
N GLU A 64 -6.02 30.10 8.69
CA GLU A 64 -6.71 28.81 8.80
C GLU A 64 -5.78 27.64 8.46
N LEU A 65 -4.96 27.77 7.42
CA LEU A 65 -3.97 26.75 7.06
C LEU A 65 -2.90 26.59 8.15
N VAL A 66 -2.41 27.69 8.71
CA VAL A 66 -1.50 27.66 9.87
C VAL A 66 -2.19 27.01 11.07
N ASN A 67 -3.47 27.30 11.31
CA ASN A 67 -4.22 26.69 12.40
C ASN A 67 -4.38 25.17 12.22
N ILE A 68 -4.65 24.68 11.01
CA ILE A 68 -4.69 23.23 10.72
C ILE A 68 -3.36 22.57 11.07
N SER A 69 -2.24 23.20 10.68
CA SER A 69 -0.90 22.69 10.99
C SER A 69 -0.66 22.64 12.51
N ARG A 70 -1.02 23.70 13.24
CA ARG A 70 -0.91 23.77 14.70
C ARG A 70 -1.74 22.72 15.41
N VAL A 71 -3.01 22.56 15.00
CA VAL A 71 -3.89 21.51 15.54
C VAL A 71 -3.28 20.14 15.28
N SER A 72 -2.81 19.86 14.06
CA SER A 72 -2.15 18.60 13.68
C SER A 72 -0.89 18.34 14.53
N GLN A 73 -0.05 19.35 14.76
CA GLN A 73 1.14 19.22 15.59
C GLN A 73 0.79 18.92 17.05
N MET A 74 -0.19 19.61 17.63
CA MET A 74 -0.61 19.36 19.01
C MET A 74 -1.31 18.01 19.17
N LEU A 75 -2.06 17.58 18.16
CA LEU A 75 -2.66 16.23 18.12
C LEU A 75 -1.58 15.17 18.16
N TYR A 76 -0.56 15.31 17.33
CA TYR A 76 0.57 14.41 17.30
C TYR A 76 1.34 14.41 18.62
N ALA A 77 1.58 15.59 19.19
CA ALA A 77 2.22 15.74 20.50
C ALA A 77 1.43 15.02 21.59
N ALA A 78 0.11 15.21 21.64
CA ALA A 78 -0.77 14.58 22.63
C ALA A 78 -0.88 13.06 22.48
N ASP A 79 -0.71 12.52 21.27
CA ASP A 79 -0.60 11.08 21.07
C ASP A 79 0.73 10.52 21.60
N LEU A 80 1.81 11.29 21.43
CA LEU A 80 3.16 10.90 21.84
C LEU A 80 3.39 11.03 23.36
N SER A 81 2.83 12.06 23.99
CA SER A 81 2.92 12.31 25.43
C SER A 81 1.59 12.92 25.92
N PRO A 82 0.58 12.07 26.18
CA PRO A 82 -0.72 12.53 26.65
C PRO A 82 -0.61 13.37 27.93
N GLU A 83 0.24 12.97 28.86
CA GLU A 83 0.49 13.66 30.13
C GLU A 83 0.93 15.11 29.97
N THR A 84 1.70 15.43 28.92
CA THR A 84 2.21 16.79 28.69
C THR A 84 1.22 17.63 27.90
N PHE A 85 0.71 17.07 26.78
CA PHE A 85 0.07 17.85 25.74
C PHE A 85 -1.45 17.70 25.68
N ASN A 86 -2.08 16.75 26.39
CA ASN A 86 -3.54 16.58 26.29
C ASN A 86 -4.33 17.84 26.74
N ARG A 87 -3.75 18.66 27.62
CA ARG A 87 -4.29 19.97 28.03
C ARG A 87 -4.24 21.07 26.96
N THR A 88 -3.47 20.89 25.88
CA THR A 88 -3.33 21.90 24.82
C THR A 88 -4.50 21.84 23.84
N LEU A 89 -5.31 20.78 23.89
CA LEU A 89 -6.43 20.54 23.00
C LEU A 89 -7.75 20.47 23.78
N VAL A 90 -8.80 21.01 23.17
CA VAL A 90 -10.18 20.82 23.63
C VAL A 90 -11.01 20.33 22.47
N THR A 91 -11.86 19.35 22.75
CA THR A 91 -12.90 18.88 21.82
C THR A 91 -14.22 19.56 22.18
N ASP A 92 -14.88 20.17 21.21
CA ASP A 92 -16.22 20.75 21.41
C ASP A 92 -17.34 19.69 21.34
N ALA A 93 -18.58 20.13 21.56
CA ALA A 93 -19.76 19.25 21.54
C ALA A 93 -20.02 18.62 20.16
N ASP A 94 -19.51 19.24 19.10
CA ASP A 94 -19.62 18.78 17.71
C ASP A 94 -18.44 17.87 17.31
N GLY A 95 -17.54 17.55 18.24
CA GLY A 95 -16.39 16.68 18.03
C GLY A 95 -15.18 17.35 17.39
N ARG A 96 -15.19 18.66 17.17
CA ARG A 96 -14.05 19.39 16.58
C ARG A 96 -13.00 19.67 17.63
N ARG A 97 -11.73 19.46 17.27
CA ARG A 97 -10.58 19.75 18.13
C ARG A 97 -10.03 21.13 17.84
N ARG A 98 -9.82 21.91 18.89
CA ARG A 98 -9.20 23.23 18.85
C ARG A 98 -8.02 23.30 19.82
N VAL A 99 -6.99 24.03 19.42
CA VAL A 99 -5.86 24.32 20.31
C VAL A 99 -6.25 25.44 21.26
N VAL A 100 -6.08 25.23 22.56
CA VAL A 100 -6.34 26.22 23.62
C VAL A 100 -5.07 26.82 24.19
N SER A 101 -3.94 26.12 24.04
CA SER A 101 -2.65 26.57 24.50
C SER A 101 -1.59 26.14 23.50
N LEU A 102 -0.74 27.07 23.11
CA LEU A 102 0.46 26.79 22.33
C LEU A 102 1.65 26.95 23.27
N MET A 103 2.58 26.00 23.22
CA MET A 103 3.88 26.20 23.85
C MET A 103 4.70 27.19 23.02
N ALA A 104 5.80 27.66 23.60
CA ALA A 104 6.73 28.52 22.87
C ALA A 104 7.21 27.81 21.60
N GLU A 105 7.40 28.56 20.52
CA GLU A 105 7.81 28.01 19.23
C GLU A 105 9.17 27.29 19.31
N ASP A 106 10.05 27.78 20.19
CA ASP A 106 11.39 27.23 20.44
C ASP A 106 11.45 26.19 21.57
N ASP A 107 10.30 25.74 22.08
CA ASP A 107 10.24 24.79 23.19
C ASP A 107 10.97 23.48 22.84
N PRO A 108 11.92 23.01 23.69
CA PRO A 108 12.66 21.78 23.43
C PRO A 108 11.78 20.54 23.24
N MET A 109 10.67 20.44 23.98
CA MET A 109 9.74 19.31 23.84
C MET A 109 9.04 19.37 22.47
N LEU A 110 8.65 20.54 22.00
CA LEU A 110 8.06 20.69 20.66
C LEU A 110 9.04 20.37 19.54
N ARG A 111 10.31 20.75 19.70
CA ARG A 111 11.35 20.40 18.74
C ARG A 111 11.47 18.88 18.60
N ARG A 112 11.49 18.17 19.72
CA ARG A 112 11.54 16.71 19.75
C ARG A 112 10.28 16.07 19.19
N VAL A 113 9.10 16.60 19.47
CA VAL A 113 7.85 16.17 18.81
C VAL A 113 8.01 16.26 17.29
N GLY A 114 8.59 17.34 16.79
CA GLY A 114 8.93 17.52 15.37
C GLY A 114 9.89 16.44 14.85
N GLU A 115 10.95 16.10 15.59
CA GLU A 115 11.88 15.03 15.22
C GLU A 115 11.20 13.66 15.15
N MET A 116 10.35 13.32 16.13
CA MET A 116 9.60 12.06 16.12
C MET A 116 8.60 12.02 14.96
N ARG A 117 7.98 13.16 14.62
CA ARG A 117 7.10 13.28 13.47
C ARG A 117 7.84 13.09 12.14
N LEU A 118 9.06 13.62 12.02
CA LEU A 118 9.90 13.40 10.85
C LEU A 118 10.27 11.92 10.71
N ARG A 119 10.67 11.25 11.80
CA ARG A 119 10.91 9.80 11.81
C ARG A 119 9.65 9.02 11.41
N HIS A 120 8.48 9.45 11.88
CA HIS A 120 7.20 8.88 11.48
C HIS A 120 6.92 9.04 9.98
N TYR A 121 7.22 10.19 9.39
CA TYR A 121 7.07 10.40 7.96
C TYR A 121 8.01 9.52 7.14
N LEU A 122 9.26 9.36 7.55
CA LEU A 122 10.18 8.44 6.88
C LEU A 122 9.64 7.00 6.85
N PHE A 123 9.00 6.55 7.93
CA PHE A 123 8.32 5.26 7.94
C PHE A 123 7.19 5.21 6.89
N ILE A 124 6.33 6.23 6.84
CA ILE A 124 5.23 6.28 5.86
C ILE A 124 5.78 6.31 4.43
N ASP A 125 6.78 7.15 4.15
CA ASP A 125 7.41 7.26 2.83
C ASP A 125 7.98 5.90 2.39
N THR A 126 8.68 5.19 3.30
CA THR A 126 9.17 3.85 2.97
C THR A 126 8.03 2.91 2.63
N VAL A 127 6.95 2.88 3.43
CA VAL A 127 5.79 2.04 3.18
C VAL A 127 5.14 2.38 1.83
N ASP A 128 5.02 3.67 1.51
CA ASP A 128 4.47 4.18 0.25
C ASP A 128 5.30 3.73 -0.96
N ASP A 129 6.65 3.75 -0.88
CA ASP A 129 7.53 3.27 -1.95
C ASP A 129 7.31 1.78 -2.26
N TYR A 130 7.10 0.95 -1.23
CA TYR A 130 6.75 -0.46 -1.42
C TYR A 130 5.35 -0.63 -2.01
N TYR A 131 4.37 0.15 -1.55
CA TYR A 131 3.03 0.14 -2.14
C TYR A 131 3.07 0.50 -3.63
N GLN A 132 3.86 1.51 -4.02
CA GLN A 132 4.04 1.86 -5.43
C GLN A 132 4.66 0.72 -6.24
N SER A 133 5.68 0.07 -5.69
CA SER A 133 6.35 -1.07 -6.35
C SER A 133 5.40 -2.25 -6.54
N LEU A 134 4.64 -2.61 -5.50
CA LEU A 134 3.62 -3.64 -5.58
C LEU A 134 2.54 -3.28 -6.59
N TYR A 135 2.03 -2.05 -6.53
CA TYR A 135 1.00 -1.59 -7.46
C TYR A 135 1.48 -1.77 -8.90
N ALA A 136 2.72 -1.37 -9.20
CA ALA A 136 3.32 -1.55 -10.52
C ALA A 136 3.43 -3.03 -10.95
N GLU A 137 3.75 -3.93 -10.02
CA GLU A 137 3.83 -5.38 -10.28
C GLU A 137 2.44 -6.03 -10.47
N MET A 138 1.45 -5.61 -9.67
CA MET A 138 0.09 -6.15 -9.67
C MET A 138 -0.77 -5.62 -10.82
N GLN A 139 -0.51 -4.41 -11.30
CA GLN A 139 -1.36 -3.72 -12.27
C GLN A 139 -1.65 -4.56 -13.53
N PRO A 140 -0.65 -5.16 -14.21
CA PRO A 140 -0.91 -5.93 -15.43
C PRO A 140 -1.81 -7.15 -15.18
N LEU A 141 -1.61 -7.82 -14.04
CA LEU A 141 -2.38 -8.99 -13.65
C LEU A 141 -3.82 -8.61 -13.29
N TYR A 142 -4.00 -7.51 -12.58
CA TYR A 142 -5.31 -6.96 -12.26
C TYR A 142 -6.09 -6.59 -13.52
N ASP A 143 -5.43 -5.98 -14.50
CA ASP A 143 -6.05 -5.60 -15.76
C ASP A 143 -6.50 -6.81 -16.59
N LEU A 144 -5.70 -7.88 -16.62
CA LEU A 144 -6.09 -9.16 -17.23
C LEU A 144 -7.25 -9.82 -16.50
N TRP A 145 -7.19 -9.92 -15.17
CA TRP A 145 -8.29 -10.46 -14.38
C TRP A 145 -9.59 -9.69 -14.64
N ARG A 146 -9.52 -8.36 -14.65
CA ARG A 146 -10.65 -7.46 -14.90
C ARG A 146 -11.23 -7.66 -16.31
N SER A 147 -10.39 -7.80 -17.34
CA SER A 147 -10.86 -8.02 -18.70
C SER A 147 -11.56 -9.38 -18.85
N TYR A 148 -10.92 -10.47 -18.40
CA TYR A 148 -11.48 -11.82 -18.51
C TYR A 148 -12.74 -11.99 -17.66
N SER A 149 -12.76 -11.43 -16.45
CA SER A 149 -13.94 -11.42 -15.57
C SER A 149 -15.12 -10.69 -16.22
N ARG A 150 -14.87 -9.51 -16.83
CA ARG A 150 -15.91 -8.76 -17.55
C ARG A 150 -16.49 -9.58 -18.70
N GLU A 151 -15.65 -10.20 -19.52
CA GLU A 151 -16.09 -11.01 -20.65
C GLU A 151 -16.94 -12.20 -20.20
N GLN A 152 -16.53 -12.88 -19.13
CA GLN A 152 -17.29 -13.97 -18.53
C GLN A 152 -18.68 -13.52 -18.04
N ILE A 153 -18.77 -12.35 -17.39
CA ILE A 153 -20.03 -11.78 -16.92
C ILE A 153 -20.97 -11.47 -18.09
N LEU A 154 -20.45 -10.87 -19.17
CA LEU A 154 -21.23 -10.56 -20.37
C LEU A 154 -21.77 -11.84 -21.02
N GLU A 155 -20.92 -12.85 -21.21
CA GLU A 155 -21.31 -14.13 -21.78
C GLU A 155 -22.39 -14.84 -20.92
N THR A 156 -22.24 -14.80 -19.60
CA THR A 156 -23.24 -15.36 -18.67
C THR A 156 -24.59 -14.64 -18.76
N ARG A 157 -24.56 -13.30 -18.92
CA ARG A 157 -25.77 -12.49 -19.12
C ARG A 157 -26.44 -12.77 -20.46
N GLU A 158 -25.65 -12.92 -21.53
CA GLU A 158 -26.16 -13.27 -22.86
C GLU A 158 -26.82 -14.66 -22.87
N ARG A 159 -26.35 -15.59 -22.03
CA ARG A 159 -26.93 -16.93 -21.84
C ARG A 159 -28.14 -17.00 -20.89
N ALA A 160 -28.56 -15.89 -20.28
CA ALA A 160 -29.74 -15.88 -19.42
C ALA A 160 -31.02 -16.29 -20.20
N PRO A 161 -32.00 -16.94 -19.54
CA PRO A 161 -33.14 -17.58 -20.21
C PRO A 161 -34.02 -16.53 -20.92
N GLY A 162 -33.92 -16.50 -22.25
CA GLY A 162 -34.65 -15.56 -23.11
C GLY A 162 -33.93 -15.27 -24.42
N SER A 163 -32.61 -15.39 -24.46
CA SER A 163 -31.79 -15.20 -25.65
C SER A 163 -31.69 -16.49 -26.45
N ARG A 164 -32.59 -16.69 -27.43
CA ARG A 164 -32.32 -17.64 -28.51
C ARG A 164 -31.41 -16.95 -29.52
N ASP A 165 -30.11 -16.99 -29.25
CA ASP A 165 -29.14 -16.69 -30.30
C ASP A 165 -28.34 -17.93 -30.65
N LEU A 166 -28.77 -18.55 -31.75
CA LEU A 166 -28.03 -19.57 -32.49
C LEU A 166 -27.01 -18.83 -33.36
N GLY A 167 -26.00 -18.23 -32.72
CA GLY A 167 -24.96 -17.44 -33.38
C GLY A 167 -23.75 -18.27 -33.80
N ASN A 168 -23.86 -18.92 -34.96
CA ASN A 168 -22.79 -19.16 -35.95
C ASN A 168 -21.34 -19.43 -35.43
N GLY A 169 -21.13 -20.57 -34.77
CA GLY A 169 -19.80 -21.14 -34.52
C GLY A 169 -19.95 -22.60 -34.10
N SER A 170 -19.20 -23.52 -34.71
CA SER A 170 -19.24 -24.97 -34.42
C SER A 170 -19.24 -25.18 -32.90
N GLY A 171 -20.25 -25.86 -32.34
CA GLY A 171 -20.57 -25.85 -30.90
C GLY A 171 -19.42 -26.24 -29.95
N ILE A 172 -18.35 -26.86 -30.45
CA ILE A 172 -17.13 -27.15 -29.70
C ILE A 172 -16.27 -25.89 -29.50
N GLN A 173 -16.15 -25.01 -30.50
CA GLN A 173 -15.32 -23.80 -30.42
C GLN A 173 -15.85 -22.79 -29.41
N ALA A 174 -17.16 -22.58 -29.37
CA ALA A 174 -17.79 -21.69 -28.39
C ALA A 174 -17.61 -22.19 -26.95
N LEU A 175 -17.73 -23.51 -26.73
CA LEU A 175 -17.47 -24.14 -25.43
C LEU A 175 -16.01 -24.02 -25.00
N THR A 176 -15.06 -24.17 -25.93
CA THR A 176 -13.64 -23.98 -25.63
C THR A 176 -13.33 -22.53 -25.25
N GLN A 177 -13.91 -21.55 -25.95
CA GLN A 177 -13.69 -20.14 -25.63
C GLN A 177 -14.27 -19.75 -24.26
N SER A 178 -15.49 -20.20 -23.94
CA SER A 178 -16.11 -19.94 -22.63
C SER A 178 -15.32 -20.56 -21.49
N TYR A 179 -14.86 -21.80 -21.69
CA TYR A 179 -14.02 -22.50 -20.72
C TYR A 179 -12.67 -21.81 -20.51
N ASN A 180 -12.02 -21.37 -21.60
CA ASN A 180 -10.76 -20.67 -21.51
C ASN A 180 -10.90 -19.32 -20.79
N ARG A 181 -11.95 -18.52 -21.08
CA ARG A 181 -12.21 -17.26 -20.37
C ARG A 181 -12.42 -17.48 -18.87
N TYR A 182 -13.24 -18.45 -18.50
CA TYR A 182 -13.42 -18.85 -17.09
C TYR A 182 -12.11 -19.30 -16.43
N LYS A 183 -11.34 -20.18 -17.11
CA LYS A 183 -10.06 -20.68 -16.60
C LYS A 183 -9.07 -19.54 -16.34
N TRP A 184 -8.89 -18.63 -17.30
CA TRP A 184 -7.97 -17.50 -17.17
C TRP A 184 -8.42 -16.49 -16.11
N ALA A 185 -9.72 -16.18 -16.03
CA ALA A 185 -10.26 -15.34 -14.96
C ALA A 185 -9.93 -15.93 -13.58
N ARG A 186 -10.08 -17.25 -13.40
CA ARG A 186 -9.81 -17.94 -12.14
C ARG A 186 -8.32 -18.07 -11.81
N ILE A 187 -7.46 -18.31 -12.81
CA ILE A 187 -6.00 -18.36 -12.60
C ILE A 187 -5.50 -17.00 -12.12
N TYR A 188 -5.85 -15.93 -12.83
CA TYR A 188 -5.41 -14.59 -12.46
C TYR A 188 -6.00 -14.10 -11.14
N GLU A 189 -7.22 -14.53 -10.79
CA GLU A 189 -7.79 -14.27 -9.45
C GLU A 189 -6.92 -14.88 -8.34
N GLN A 190 -6.46 -16.12 -8.53
CA GLN A 190 -5.61 -16.81 -7.56
C GLN A 190 -4.22 -16.19 -7.48
N GLU A 191 -3.61 -15.86 -8.62
CA GLU A 191 -2.31 -15.18 -8.66
C GLU A 191 -2.39 -13.81 -8.00
N PHE A 192 -3.45 -13.03 -8.27
CA PHE A 192 -3.68 -11.72 -7.64
C PHE A 192 -3.86 -11.86 -6.12
N ALA A 193 -4.66 -12.83 -5.68
CA ALA A 193 -4.82 -13.12 -4.25
C ALA A 193 -3.50 -13.56 -3.60
N GLY A 194 -2.68 -14.33 -4.33
CA GLY A 194 -1.35 -14.76 -3.89
C GLY A 194 -0.39 -13.59 -3.70
N LEU A 195 -0.29 -12.68 -4.67
CA LEU A 195 0.52 -11.46 -4.55
C LEU A 195 0.03 -10.56 -3.41
N ALA A 196 -1.28 -10.36 -3.28
CA ALA A 196 -1.87 -9.58 -2.19
C ALA A 196 -1.59 -10.19 -0.80
N GLN A 197 -1.62 -11.53 -0.70
CA GLN A 197 -1.29 -12.24 0.54
C GLN A 197 0.23 -12.21 0.83
N GLY A 198 1.07 -12.32 -0.21
CA GLY A 198 2.52 -12.19 -0.12
C GLY A 198 2.93 -10.82 0.41
N PHE A 199 2.33 -9.74 -0.09
CA PHE A 199 2.56 -8.38 0.37
C PHE A 199 2.43 -8.20 1.89
N ASN A 200 1.31 -8.67 2.48
CA ASN A 200 1.11 -8.55 3.93
C ASN A 200 2.23 -9.25 4.75
N ASN A 201 2.92 -10.22 4.15
CA ASN A 201 4.01 -10.96 4.75
C ASN A 201 5.41 -10.42 4.37
N GLU A 202 5.52 -9.65 3.28
CA GLU A 202 6.79 -9.22 2.66
C GLU A 202 7.15 -7.74 2.88
N ILE A 203 6.29 -6.90 3.46
CA ILE A 203 6.64 -5.53 3.90
C ILE A 203 7.69 -5.55 5.04
N ALA A 204 7.82 -6.70 5.72
CA ALA A 204 8.63 -6.89 6.94
C ALA A 204 10.14 -6.53 6.87
N PRO A 205 10.90 -6.75 5.78
CA PRO A 205 12.35 -6.52 5.79
C PRO A 205 12.75 -5.06 5.47
N ALA A 206 11.85 -4.22 4.97
CA ALA A 206 12.13 -2.83 4.62
C ALA A 206 12.20 -1.88 5.81
N ILE A 207 11.39 -2.15 6.83
CA ILE A 207 11.27 -1.32 8.03
C ILE A 207 12.53 -1.43 8.92
N LEU A 208 13.39 -2.40 8.63
CA LEU A 208 14.62 -2.71 9.38
C LEU A 208 15.84 -1.88 8.96
N ASP A 209 15.77 -1.07 7.89
CA ASP A 209 16.92 -0.28 7.45
C ASP A 209 17.10 1.05 8.22
N LEU A 210 16.17 1.42 9.12
CA LEU A 210 16.26 2.66 9.89
C LEU A 210 16.92 2.52 11.29
N ASN A 211 17.07 1.33 11.87
CA ASN A 211 17.79 1.19 13.16
C ASN A 211 18.25 -0.25 13.47
N ARG A 212 19.54 -0.52 13.32
CA ARG A 212 20.19 -1.84 13.58
C ARG A 212 20.23 -2.29 15.05
N ARG A 213 19.29 -1.91 15.91
CA ARG A 213 19.35 -2.27 17.35
C ARG A 213 18.09 -2.71 18.07
N VAL A 214 16.95 -2.87 17.41
CA VAL A 214 15.80 -3.55 18.06
C VAL A 214 15.19 -4.52 17.06
N HIS A 215 14.98 -5.75 17.53
CA HIS A 215 14.50 -6.88 16.72
C HIS A 215 13.17 -6.55 16.00
N GLY A 216 12.99 -7.10 14.80
CA GLY A 216 12.10 -6.62 13.75
C GLY A 216 10.61 -6.49 14.10
N LEU A 217 9.96 -5.50 13.46
CA LEU A 217 8.51 -5.41 13.43
C LEU A 217 7.96 -6.68 12.75
N SER A 218 6.90 -7.25 13.31
CA SER A 218 6.33 -8.50 12.81
C SER A 218 4.81 -8.45 12.77
N GLY A 219 4.21 -9.33 11.97
CA GLY A 219 2.76 -9.36 11.74
C GLY A 219 2.33 -8.57 10.51
N SER A 220 1.04 -8.27 10.42
CA SER A 220 0.42 -7.44 9.38
C SER A 220 0.91 -5.98 9.41
N LEU A 221 0.67 -5.21 8.35
CA LEU A 221 1.04 -3.79 8.30
C LEU A 221 0.41 -2.97 9.44
N GLU A 222 -0.84 -3.29 9.83
CA GLU A 222 -1.53 -2.62 10.94
C GLU A 222 -0.83 -2.87 12.28
N GLU A 223 -0.44 -4.12 12.54
CA GLU A 223 0.32 -4.49 13.74
C GLU A 223 1.70 -3.83 13.74
N GLN A 224 2.37 -3.77 12.58
CA GLN A 224 3.66 -3.11 12.43
C GLN A 224 3.56 -1.60 12.65
N TYR A 225 2.53 -0.94 12.12
CA TYR A 225 2.28 0.48 12.36
C TYR A 225 2.07 0.76 13.85
N THR A 226 1.28 -0.08 14.53
CA THR A 226 1.05 0.04 15.98
C THR A 226 2.35 -0.13 16.77
N GLN A 227 3.17 -1.12 16.43
CA GLN A 227 4.49 -1.32 17.03
C GLN A 227 5.41 -0.11 16.79
N TRP A 228 5.40 0.46 15.57
CA TRP A 228 6.18 1.65 15.25
C TRP A 228 5.75 2.87 16.06
N ARG A 229 4.45 3.13 16.20
CA ARG A 229 3.92 4.20 17.06
C ARG A 229 4.41 4.05 18.50
N GLU A 230 4.40 2.83 19.02
CA GLU A 230 4.88 2.55 20.36
C GLU A 230 6.40 2.76 20.51
N ILE A 231 7.20 2.38 19.51
CA ILE A 231 8.65 2.67 19.50
C ILE A 231 8.90 4.19 19.53
N LEU A 232 8.17 4.97 18.74
CA LEU A 232 8.31 6.43 18.74
C LEU A 232 7.99 7.03 20.11
N ARG A 233 6.97 6.49 20.81
CA ARG A 233 6.60 6.91 22.16
C ARG A 233 7.69 6.59 23.18
N GLN A 234 8.19 5.36 23.18
CA GLN A 234 9.29 4.94 24.06
C GLN A 234 10.56 5.74 23.79
N LEU A 235 10.86 5.98 22.52
CA LEU A 235 11.99 6.80 22.12
C LEU A 235 11.83 8.19 22.69
N PHE A 236 10.69 8.87 22.46
CA PHE A 236 10.40 10.18 23.04
C PHE A 236 10.59 10.25 24.55
N GLU A 237 10.09 9.27 25.31
CA GLU A 237 10.22 9.19 26.77
C GLU A 237 11.70 9.07 27.21
N LEU A 238 12.46 8.14 26.61
CA LEU A 238 13.87 7.93 26.91
C LEU A 238 14.71 9.17 26.66
N GLU A 239 14.48 9.76 25.50
CA GLU A 239 15.19 10.92 25.01
C GLU A 239 14.88 12.15 25.91
N THR A 240 13.63 12.26 26.41
CA THR A 240 13.22 13.32 27.38
C THR A 240 13.83 13.10 28.77
N GLY A 241 13.89 11.85 29.24
CA GLY A 241 14.50 11.50 30.52
C GLY A 241 16.02 11.73 30.56
N GLN A 242 16.72 11.52 29.44
CA GLN A 242 18.17 11.73 29.36
C GLN A 242 18.57 13.20 29.56
N GLU A 243 17.84 14.17 29.02
CA GLU A 243 18.17 15.59 29.18
C GLU A 243 17.98 16.09 30.62
N LEU A 244 16.93 15.61 31.30
CA LEU A 244 16.70 15.90 32.72
C LEU A 244 17.88 15.41 33.57
N SER A 245 18.46 14.25 33.24
CA SER A 245 19.62 13.70 33.96
C SER A 245 20.95 14.37 33.65
N THR A 246 21.07 15.09 32.51
CA THR A 246 22.29 15.85 32.16
C THR A 246 22.27 17.29 32.69
N THR A 247 21.13 17.76 33.18
CA THR A 247 20.93 19.14 33.65
C THR A 247 20.97 19.26 35.19
N GLU A 248 20.97 18.13 35.91
CA GLU A 248 21.30 18.05 37.36
C GLU A 248 22.81 17.89 37.60
#